data_AF-A0AB33CVZ3-F1
#
_entry.id   AF-A0AB33CVZ3-F1
#
_cell.length_a   1.000
_cell.length_b   1.000
_cell.length_c   1.000
_cell.angle_alpha   90.00
_cell.angle_beta   90.00
_cell.angle_gamma   90.00
#
_symmetry.space_group_name_H-M   'P 1'
#
loop_
_entity.id
_entity.type
_entity.pdbx_description
1 polymer ?
#
loop_
_entity_poly.entity_id
_entity_poly.type
_entity_poly.pdbx_seq_one_letter_code
_entity_poly.pdbx_strand_id
1 'polypeptide(L)'
;MPLNPKHEIYIVGVNVDRYVVYRGNKRKDPDSEPAVVKICQGVYMQNGLDPEVVFNRYGLRIAHYLTPSATISFSTAWHKAPRLGRVFVTGQYQYVRPLFGASDRYNIVQSVGKVDPENPKMHTLETFRDPLGEFEMLCDTPELTLLNMMTATKRHSEKHLNSEEMDELIAHLMEKHSGKAGVASALEEVALMAERPNELRRLIGLLYSPGKSFAAS
;
A
#
# COMPACT_ATOMS: atom_id res chain seq x y z
N MET A 1 -1.03 -20.63 -23.95
CA MET A 1 -1.78 -19.41 -24.31
C MET A 1 -0.79 -18.36 -24.83
N PRO A 2 -1.05 -17.64 -25.93
CA PRO A 2 -0.20 -16.51 -26.33
C PRO A 2 -0.36 -15.33 -25.34
N LEU A 3 0.56 -14.35 -25.38
CA LEU A 3 0.37 -13.09 -24.66
C LEU A 3 -0.90 -12.40 -25.21
N ASN A 4 -1.79 -11.96 -24.31
CA ASN A 4 -2.92 -11.14 -24.71
C ASN A 4 -2.42 -9.71 -24.95
N PRO A 5 -2.49 -9.17 -26.18
CA PRO A 5 -2.00 -7.82 -26.48
C PRO A 5 -2.84 -6.70 -25.86
N LYS A 6 -4.01 -7.03 -25.27
CA LYS A 6 -4.83 -6.07 -24.53
C LYS A 6 -4.37 -5.86 -23.08
N HIS A 7 -3.49 -6.73 -22.55
CA HIS A 7 -3.02 -6.62 -21.17
C HIS A 7 -1.75 -5.77 -21.12
N GLU A 8 -1.76 -4.71 -20.30
CA GLU A 8 -0.58 -3.87 -20.07
C GLU A 8 0.43 -4.55 -19.14
N ILE A 9 -0.05 -5.36 -18.19
CA ILE A 9 0.79 -6.16 -17.29
C ILE A 9 0.42 -7.65 -17.32
N TYR A 10 1.42 -8.47 -17.04
CA TYR A 10 1.34 -9.92 -17.01
C TYR A 10 1.87 -10.44 -15.68
N ILE A 11 0.98 -11.00 -14.87
CA ILE A 11 1.27 -11.58 -13.56
C ILE A 11 1.16 -13.10 -13.68
N VAL A 12 2.27 -13.79 -13.46
CA VAL A 12 2.38 -15.25 -13.59
C VAL A 12 1.47 -15.93 -12.59
N GLY A 13 0.59 -16.80 -13.09
CA GLY A 13 -0.41 -17.52 -12.30
C GLY A 13 -1.72 -16.75 -12.11
N VAL A 14 -1.81 -15.49 -12.56
CA VAL A 14 -3.04 -14.70 -12.52
C VAL A 14 -3.65 -14.57 -13.92
N ASN A 15 -2.91 -13.97 -14.86
CA ASN A 15 -3.41 -13.73 -16.22
C ASN A 15 -2.48 -14.26 -17.32
N VAL A 16 -1.41 -14.97 -16.94
CA VAL A 16 -0.44 -15.53 -17.87
C VAL A 16 0.28 -16.75 -17.28
N ASP A 17 0.73 -17.65 -18.16
CA ASP A 17 1.62 -18.76 -17.81
C ASP A 17 3.10 -18.35 -17.87
N ARG A 18 3.94 -18.97 -17.01
CA ARG A 18 5.37 -18.66 -16.88
C ARG A 18 6.15 -18.83 -18.18
N TYR A 19 5.87 -19.87 -18.97
CA TYR A 19 6.59 -20.15 -20.21
C TYR A 19 6.27 -19.13 -21.31
N VAL A 20 5.09 -18.52 -21.24
CA VAL A 20 4.62 -17.52 -22.20
C VAL A 20 5.38 -16.22 -22.01
N VAL A 21 5.43 -15.70 -20.78
CA VAL A 21 6.21 -14.49 -20.46
C VAL A 21 7.71 -14.70 -20.63
N TYR A 22 8.22 -15.91 -20.32
CA TYR A 22 9.64 -16.22 -20.54
C TYR A 22 10.03 -16.09 -22.01
N ARG A 23 9.19 -16.57 -22.93
CA ARG A 23 9.42 -16.40 -24.38
C ARG A 23 9.25 -14.95 -24.83
N GLY A 24 8.24 -14.25 -24.30
CA GLY A 24 7.99 -12.84 -24.63
C GLY A 24 9.10 -11.89 -24.16
N ASN A 25 9.78 -12.23 -23.05
CA ASN A 25 10.88 -11.44 -22.49
C ASN A 25 12.23 -11.69 -23.20
N LYS A 26 12.30 -12.63 -24.15
CA LYS A 26 13.49 -12.85 -24.97
C LYS A 26 13.43 -11.98 -26.22
N ARG A 27 14.57 -11.38 -26.56
CA ARG A 27 14.80 -10.86 -27.92
C ARG A 27 14.84 -12.05 -28.89
N LYS A 28 14.22 -11.88 -30.06
CA LYS A 28 14.19 -12.93 -31.10
C LYS A 28 15.39 -12.82 -32.02
N ASP A 29 15.82 -11.59 -32.28
CA ASP A 29 16.97 -11.20 -33.08
C ASP A 29 17.65 -9.96 -32.44
N PRO A 30 18.88 -9.59 -32.84
CA PRO A 30 19.66 -8.52 -32.20
C PRO A 30 18.98 -7.15 -32.21
N ASP A 31 18.17 -6.88 -33.24
CA ASP A 31 17.52 -5.59 -33.47
C ASP A 31 16.10 -5.54 -32.90
N SER A 32 15.52 -6.69 -32.54
CA SER A 32 14.21 -6.79 -31.89
C SER A 32 14.26 -6.46 -30.40
N GLU A 33 13.25 -5.72 -29.96
CA GLU A 33 12.97 -5.57 -28.54
C GLU A 33 12.13 -6.75 -28.02
N PRO A 34 12.25 -7.13 -26.73
CA PRO A 34 11.35 -8.11 -26.14
C PRO A 34 9.91 -7.58 -26.15
N ALA A 35 8.92 -8.47 -26.25
CA ALA A 35 7.50 -8.10 -26.21
C ALA A 35 7.05 -7.61 -24.82
N VAL A 36 7.71 -8.12 -23.78
CA VAL A 36 7.45 -7.75 -22.39
C VAL A 36 8.77 -7.53 -21.67
N VAL A 37 8.77 -6.67 -20.66
CA VAL A 37 9.92 -6.41 -19.80
C VAL A 37 9.57 -6.72 -18.35
N LYS A 38 10.54 -7.26 -17.60
CA LYS A 38 10.35 -7.69 -16.21
C LYS A 38 10.21 -6.48 -15.29
N ILE A 39 9.12 -6.41 -14.53
CA ILE A 39 8.94 -5.43 -13.44
C ILE A 39 9.64 -5.95 -12.18
N CYS A 40 9.29 -7.17 -11.77
CA CYS A 40 9.87 -7.88 -10.64
C CYS A 40 9.69 -9.39 -10.83
N GLN A 41 9.99 -10.20 -9.81
CA GLN A 41 9.77 -11.64 -9.92
C GLN A 41 8.27 -11.95 -10.12
N GLY A 42 7.95 -12.67 -11.20
CA GLY A 42 6.58 -13.08 -11.53
C GLY A 42 5.72 -12.00 -12.19
N VAL A 43 6.21 -10.77 -12.37
CA VAL A 43 5.44 -9.66 -12.93
C VAL A 43 6.21 -9.00 -14.09
N TYR A 44 5.52 -8.83 -15.21
CA TYR A 44 6.06 -8.24 -16.44
C TYR A 44 5.10 -7.15 -16.95
N MET A 45 5.61 -6.15 -17.65
CA MET A 45 4.80 -5.19 -18.40
C MET A 45 5.02 -5.37 -19.89
N GLN A 46 4.04 -5.00 -20.70
CA GLN A 46 4.26 -4.83 -22.13
C GLN A 46 5.40 -3.82 -22.35
N ASN A 47 6.27 -4.13 -23.30
CA ASN A 47 7.40 -3.24 -23.59
C ASN A 47 6.93 -1.91 -24.20
N GLY A 48 7.67 -0.84 -23.93
CA GLY A 48 7.36 0.53 -24.36
C GLY A 48 6.36 1.28 -23.49
N LEU A 49 5.81 0.67 -22.43
CA LEU A 49 4.93 1.37 -21.48
C LEU A 49 5.72 2.19 -20.47
N ASP A 50 5.14 3.32 -20.05
CA ASP A 50 5.67 4.16 -18.99
C ASP A 50 5.51 3.48 -17.60
N PRO A 51 6.63 3.22 -16.88
CA PRO A 51 6.60 2.67 -15.53
C PRO A 51 5.72 3.44 -14.55
N GLU A 52 5.64 4.76 -14.65
CA GLU A 52 4.84 5.59 -13.73
C GLU A 52 3.34 5.31 -13.89
N VAL A 53 2.87 5.31 -15.13
CA VAL A 53 1.48 5.01 -15.47
C VAL A 53 1.12 3.60 -15.04
N VAL A 54 2.00 2.62 -15.32
CA VAL A 54 1.80 1.23 -14.92
C VAL A 54 1.76 1.09 -13.40
N PHE A 55 2.68 1.73 -12.67
CA PHE A 55 2.73 1.66 -11.21
C PHE A 55 1.49 2.28 -10.57
N ASN A 56 1.09 3.48 -10.99
CA ASN A 56 -0.07 4.15 -10.42
C ASN A 56 -1.37 3.36 -10.67
N ARG A 57 -1.43 2.63 -11.79
CA ARG A 57 -2.60 1.84 -12.17
C ARG A 57 -2.66 0.46 -11.53
N TYR A 58 -1.53 -0.22 -11.41
CA TYR A 58 -1.47 -1.63 -10.98
C TYR A 58 -0.71 -1.87 -9.69
N GLY A 59 -0.16 -0.84 -9.06
CA GLY A 59 0.71 -0.95 -7.89
C GLY A 59 0.08 -1.74 -6.74
N LEU A 60 -1.22 -1.54 -6.49
CA LEU A 60 -1.96 -2.30 -5.47
C LEU A 60 -2.10 -3.77 -5.83
N ARG A 61 -2.42 -4.10 -7.09
CA ARG A 61 -2.49 -5.50 -7.55
C ARG A 61 -1.14 -6.18 -7.46
N ILE A 62 -0.07 -5.47 -7.82
CA ILE A 62 1.30 -5.98 -7.69
C ILE A 62 1.64 -6.19 -6.22
N ALA A 63 1.27 -5.28 -5.32
CA ALA A 63 1.44 -5.45 -3.88
C ALA A 63 0.71 -6.69 -3.38
N HIS A 64 -0.57 -6.84 -3.70
CA HIS A 64 -1.39 -8.00 -3.34
C HIS A 64 -0.74 -9.32 -3.78
N TYR A 65 -0.26 -9.38 -5.03
CA TYR A 65 0.44 -10.55 -5.55
C TYR A 65 1.73 -10.88 -4.79
N LEU A 66 2.52 -9.86 -4.43
CA LEU A 66 3.83 -10.03 -3.79
C LEU A 66 3.74 -10.22 -2.27
N THR A 67 2.65 -9.80 -1.66
CA THR A 67 2.41 -9.84 -0.21
C THR A 67 0.97 -10.25 0.10
N PRO A 68 0.57 -11.50 -0.22
CA PRO A 68 -0.83 -11.93 -0.13
C PRO A 68 -1.39 -11.98 1.31
N SER A 69 -0.52 -12.06 2.32
CA SER A 69 -0.90 -12.03 3.74
C SER A 69 -0.75 -10.66 4.39
N ALA A 70 -0.45 -9.62 3.61
CA ALA A 70 -0.31 -8.26 4.11
C ALA A 70 -1.61 -7.45 3.94
N THR A 71 -1.74 -6.41 4.76
CA THR A 71 -2.80 -5.40 4.68
C THR A 71 -2.25 -4.13 4.05
N ILE A 72 -3.04 -3.42 3.25
CA ILE A 72 -2.74 -2.06 2.83
C ILE A 72 -2.71 -1.17 4.07
N SER A 73 -1.66 -0.36 4.21
CA SER A 73 -1.44 0.42 5.44
C SER A 73 -0.87 1.80 5.17
N PHE A 74 -0.76 2.60 6.25
CA PHE A 74 -0.22 3.95 6.21
C PHE A 74 -0.93 4.86 5.18
N SER A 75 -0.21 5.76 4.49
CA SER A 75 -0.79 6.66 3.50
C SER A 75 -1.56 5.92 2.39
N THR A 76 -1.11 4.72 2.00
CA THR A 76 -1.83 3.90 1.00
C THR A 76 -3.21 3.47 1.50
N ALA A 77 -3.39 3.21 2.80
CA ALA A 77 -4.70 2.86 3.36
C ALA A 77 -5.69 4.02 3.35
N TRP A 78 -5.21 5.24 3.56
CA TRP A 78 -6.03 6.44 3.47
C TRP A 78 -6.44 6.74 2.02
N HIS A 79 -5.46 6.77 1.11
CA HIS A 79 -5.72 7.12 -0.29
C HIS A 79 -6.34 5.99 -1.10
N LYS A 80 -6.26 4.74 -0.62
CA LYS A 80 -6.65 3.53 -1.36
C LYS A 80 -5.97 3.48 -2.75
N ALA A 81 -4.75 4.00 -2.85
CA ALA A 81 -3.98 4.14 -4.08
C ALA A 81 -2.47 4.21 -3.81
N PRO A 82 -1.61 3.88 -4.79
CA PRO A 82 -0.17 4.16 -4.70
C PRO A 82 0.09 5.66 -4.56
N ARG A 83 1.10 6.04 -3.76
CA ARG A 83 1.44 7.44 -3.50
C ARG A 83 2.94 7.65 -3.55
N LEU A 84 3.38 8.70 -4.26
CA LEU A 84 4.80 9.08 -4.39
C LEU A 84 5.70 7.90 -4.79
N GLY A 85 5.22 7.07 -5.73
CA GLY A 85 5.96 5.88 -6.18
C GLY A 85 6.06 4.77 -5.13
N ARG A 86 5.13 4.73 -4.18
CA ARG A 86 5.10 3.72 -3.11
C ARG A 86 3.72 3.10 -2.95
N VAL A 87 3.74 1.84 -2.53
CA VAL A 87 2.60 1.18 -1.90
C VAL A 87 3.09 0.70 -0.54
N PHE A 88 2.43 1.14 0.51
CA PHE A 88 2.75 0.76 1.88
C PHE A 88 1.80 -0.35 2.33
N VAL A 89 2.40 -1.40 2.88
CA VAL A 89 1.67 -2.55 3.42
C VAL A 89 2.24 -2.94 4.77
N THR A 90 1.43 -3.61 5.60
CA THR A 90 1.84 -4.16 6.89
C THR A 90 1.73 -5.67 6.85
N GLY A 91 2.72 -6.37 7.40
CA GLY A 91 2.67 -7.83 7.56
C GLY A 91 3.73 -8.33 8.52
N GLN A 92 4.02 -9.62 8.46
CA GLN A 92 4.89 -10.29 9.45
C GLN A 92 6.38 -9.93 9.36
N TYR A 93 6.84 -9.42 8.22
CA TYR A 93 8.27 -9.18 7.96
C TYR A 93 8.50 -7.80 7.35
N GLN A 94 9.68 -7.24 7.60
CA GLN A 94 10.13 -6.01 6.96
C GLN A 94 10.68 -6.34 5.56
N TYR A 95 10.10 -5.76 4.51
CA TYR A 95 10.60 -5.91 3.14
C TYR A 95 10.47 -4.61 2.34
N VAL A 96 11.41 -4.39 1.42
CA VAL A 96 11.28 -3.39 0.36
C VAL A 96 11.46 -4.13 -0.95
N ARG A 97 10.44 -4.09 -1.82
CA ARG A 97 10.46 -4.74 -3.13
C ARG A 97 10.53 -3.66 -4.21
N PRO A 98 11.71 -3.40 -4.77
CA PRO A 98 11.83 -2.44 -5.86
C PRO A 98 11.27 -3.05 -7.14
N LEU A 99 10.61 -2.19 -7.90
CA LEU A 99 9.99 -2.52 -9.17
C LEU A 99 10.76 -1.86 -10.32
N PHE A 100 10.55 -2.34 -11.54
CA PHE A 100 11.11 -1.78 -12.76
C PHE A 100 12.64 -1.66 -12.74
N GLY A 101 13.34 -2.76 -12.48
CA GLY A 101 14.80 -2.82 -12.60
C GLY A 101 15.57 -2.25 -11.41
N ALA A 102 15.05 -2.45 -10.19
CA ALA A 102 15.67 -2.01 -8.94
C ALA A 102 15.70 -0.47 -8.73
N SER A 103 14.75 0.25 -9.34
CA SER A 103 14.56 1.68 -9.12
C SER A 103 14.18 1.96 -7.66
N ASP A 104 14.81 2.96 -7.03
CA ASP A 104 14.36 3.51 -5.76
C ASP A 104 13.07 4.32 -5.92
N ARG A 105 12.59 4.57 -7.14
CA ARG A 105 11.40 5.39 -7.41
C ARG A 105 10.10 4.63 -7.23
N TYR A 106 10.05 3.32 -7.49
CA TYR A 106 8.82 2.53 -7.38
C TYR A 106 9.02 1.31 -6.48
N ASN A 107 8.36 1.31 -5.32
CA ASN A 107 8.55 0.27 -4.31
C ASN A 107 7.26 -0.17 -3.66
N ILE A 108 7.18 -1.47 -3.37
CA ILE A 108 6.26 -1.98 -2.35
C ILE A 108 7.04 -2.05 -1.03
N VAL A 109 6.59 -1.31 -0.02
CA VAL A 109 7.27 -1.20 1.27
C VAL A 109 6.41 -1.88 2.33
N GLN A 110 6.87 -3.02 2.80
CA GLN A 110 6.22 -3.78 3.86
C GLN A 110 6.85 -3.46 5.21
N SER A 111 6.01 -3.02 6.15
CA SER A 111 6.37 -2.80 7.54
C SER A 111 5.93 -3.95 8.42
N VAL A 112 6.67 -4.19 9.50
CA VAL A 112 6.25 -5.15 10.52
C VAL A 112 5.09 -4.58 11.32
N GLY A 113 4.03 -5.36 11.47
CA GLY A 113 2.90 -5.05 12.33
C GLY A 113 1.93 -6.23 12.38
N LYS A 114 0.99 -6.15 13.32
CA LYS A 114 -0.05 -7.16 13.47
C LYS A 114 -1.06 -7.05 12.34
N VAL A 115 -1.38 -8.20 11.73
CA VAL A 115 -2.43 -8.33 10.72
C VAL A 115 -3.43 -9.34 11.26
N ASP A 116 -4.67 -8.91 11.41
CA ASP A 116 -5.75 -9.72 11.97
C ASP A 116 -6.98 -9.65 11.04
N PRO A 117 -7.04 -10.49 9.98
CA PRO A 117 -8.06 -10.42 8.94
C PRO A 117 -9.50 -10.47 9.45
N GLU A 118 -9.72 -11.14 10.59
CA GLU A 118 -11.05 -11.36 11.18
C GLU A 118 -11.48 -10.21 12.10
N ASN A 119 -10.62 -9.22 12.32
CA ASN A 119 -10.89 -8.11 13.22
C ASN A 119 -11.28 -6.83 12.45
N PRO A 120 -12.58 -6.53 12.31
CA PRO A 120 -13.07 -5.39 11.52
C PRO A 120 -12.71 -4.03 12.14
N LYS A 121 -12.26 -3.98 13.40
CA LYS A 121 -11.78 -2.74 14.02
C LYS A 121 -10.35 -2.39 13.58
N MET A 122 -9.58 -3.39 13.15
CA MET A 122 -8.21 -3.19 12.66
C MET A 122 -8.16 -3.14 11.13
N HIS A 123 -8.89 -4.02 10.45
CA HIS A 123 -8.82 -4.15 9.00
C HIS A 123 -10.20 -4.30 8.36
N THR A 124 -10.38 -3.68 7.21
CA THR A 124 -11.55 -3.88 6.33
C THR A 124 -11.11 -4.61 5.07
N LEU A 125 -11.94 -5.52 4.57
CA LEU A 125 -11.76 -6.08 3.24
C LEU A 125 -12.28 -5.07 2.22
N GLU A 126 -11.39 -4.59 1.35
CA GLU A 126 -11.72 -3.56 0.36
C GLU A 126 -11.63 -4.15 -1.05
N THR A 127 -12.58 -3.79 -1.91
CA THR A 127 -12.57 -4.15 -3.33
C THR A 127 -11.84 -3.07 -4.14
N PHE A 128 -10.80 -3.45 -4.85
CA PHE A 128 -10.05 -2.60 -5.76
C PHE A 128 -10.31 -3.01 -7.21
N ARG A 129 -10.24 -2.05 -8.12
CA ARG A 129 -10.48 -2.25 -9.55
C ARG A 129 -9.38 -1.64 -10.40
N ASP A 130 -8.92 -2.40 -11.37
CA ASP A 130 -8.03 -1.93 -12.43
C ASP A 130 -8.42 -2.61 -13.76
N PRO A 131 -7.71 -2.37 -14.89
CA PRO A 131 -8.09 -2.99 -16.17
C PRO A 131 -7.97 -4.52 -16.24
N LEU A 132 -7.35 -5.19 -15.27
CA LEU A 132 -7.37 -6.65 -15.17
C LEU A 132 -8.60 -7.19 -14.41
N GLY A 133 -9.44 -6.30 -13.86
CA GLY A 133 -10.67 -6.65 -13.15
C GLY A 133 -10.66 -6.20 -11.69
N GLU A 134 -11.49 -6.84 -10.89
CA GLU A 134 -11.60 -6.58 -9.45
C GLU A 134 -10.72 -7.56 -8.65
N PHE A 135 -10.29 -7.14 -7.48
CA PHE A 135 -9.62 -7.97 -6.49
C PHE A 135 -9.85 -7.38 -5.10
N GLU A 136 -9.76 -8.23 -4.08
CA GLU A 136 -9.95 -7.82 -2.69
C GLU A 136 -8.62 -7.85 -1.94
N MET A 137 -8.42 -6.89 -1.05
CA MET A 137 -7.28 -6.86 -0.16
C MET A 137 -7.67 -6.23 1.17
N LEU A 138 -7.12 -6.77 2.26
CA LEU A 138 -7.25 -6.16 3.58
C LEU A 138 -6.64 -4.76 3.56
N CYS A 139 -7.29 -3.84 4.25
CA CYS A 139 -6.82 -2.48 4.42
C CYS A 139 -7.00 -2.06 5.87
N ASP A 140 -6.02 -1.32 6.39
CA ASP A 140 -6.12 -0.74 7.73
C ASP A 140 -7.31 0.22 7.82
N THR A 141 -8.01 0.17 8.95
CA THR A 141 -9.07 1.12 9.28
C THR A 141 -8.51 2.53 9.43
N PRO A 142 -9.36 3.58 9.37
CA PRO A 142 -8.93 4.95 9.65
C PRO A 142 -8.23 5.10 11.02
N GLU A 143 -8.71 4.39 12.04
CA GLU A 143 -8.15 4.37 13.39
C GLU A 143 -6.72 3.79 13.40
N LEU A 144 -6.54 2.61 12.79
CA LEU A 144 -5.23 1.98 12.68
C LEU A 144 -4.29 2.78 11.77
N THR A 145 -4.83 3.40 10.72
CA THR A 145 -4.09 4.32 9.85
C THR A 145 -3.58 5.52 10.62
N LEU A 146 -4.38 6.14 11.48
CA LEU A 146 -3.93 7.24 12.33
C LEU A 146 -2.84 6.80 13.31
N LEU A 147 -2.99 5.64 13.96
CA LEU A 147 -1.93 5.04 14.81
C LEU A 147 -0.62 4.82 14.03
N ASN A 148 -0.73 4.35 12.80
CA ASN A 148 0.40 4.16 11.90
C ASN A 148 1.18 5.46 11.63
N MET A 149 0.54 6.63 11.65
CA MET A 149 1.22 7.91 11.42
C MET A 149 2.22 8.28 12.53
N MET A 150 2.10 7.67 13.72
CA MET A 150 3.03 7.89 14.84
C MET A 150 4.24 6.97 14.84
N THR A 151 4.36 6.10 13.83
CA THR A 151 5.51 5.21 13.69
C THR A 151 6.75 6.05 13.45
N ALA A 152 7.86 5.78 14.15
CA ALA A 152 9.10 6.48 13.86
C ALA A 152 9.61 6.10 12.46
N THR A 153 9.75 7.07 11.56
CA THR A 153 10.26 6.86 10.20
C THR A 153 11.65 7.47 10.07
N LYS A 154 12.69 6.61 10.06
CA LYS A 154 14.05 7.01 9.66
C LYS A 154 14.25 6.99 8.14
N ARG A 155 13.39 6.26 7.42
CA ARG A 155 13.36 6.09 5.97
C ARG A 155 11.91 6.03 5.52
N HIS A 156 11.64 6.47 4.30
CA HIS A 156 10.30 6.55 3.70
C HIS A 156 9.37 7.51 4.44
N SER A 157 9.70 8.81 4.46
CA SER A 157 8.82 9.83 5.03
C SER A 157 7.47 9.90 4.29
N GLU A 158 7.42 9.47 3.03
CA GLU A 158 6.20 9.40 2.20
C GLU A 158 5.17 8.40 2.72
N LYS A 159 5.56 7.59 3.71
CA LYS A 159 4.69 6.69 4.44
C LYS A 159 3.64 7.45 5.23
N HIS A 160 3.97 8.63 5.74
CA HIS A 160 3.05 9.43 6.52
C HIS A 160 2.25 10.36 5.62
N LEU A 161 1.02 10.63 6.05
CA LEU A 161 0.19 11.67 5.50
C LEU A 161 0.83 13.03 5.76
N ASN A 162 0.62 13.96 4.83
CA ASN A 162 0.95 15.36 5.08
C ASN A 162 -0.03 15.97 6.09
N SER A 163 0.19 17.23 6.48
CA SER A 163 -0.60 17.88 7.53
C SER A 163 -2.07 18.06 7.16
N GLU A 164 -2.37 18.40 5.92
CA GLU A 164 -3.75 18.58 5.43
C GLU A 164 -4.48 17.24 5.45
N GLU A 165 -3.84 16.19 4.92
CA GLU A 165 -4.37 14.82 4.92
C GLU A 165 -4.55 14.26 6.34
N MET A 166 -3.66 14.62 7.27
CA MET A 166 -3.78 14.28 8.70
C MET A 166 -5.00 14.94 9.32
N ASP A 167 -5.22 16.23 9.05
CA ASP A 167 -6.38 16.97 9.57
C ASP A 167 -7.70 16.40 9.00
N GLU A 168 -7.73 16.01 7.72
CA GLU A 168 -8.86 15.32 7.09
C GLU A 168 -9.18 13.98 7.75
N LEU A 169 -8.17 13.13 7.95
CA LEU A 169 -8.33 11.82 8.61
C LEU A 169 -8.87 11.98 10.03
N ILE A 170 -8.38 12.97 10.77
CA ILE A 170 -8.84 13.25 12.14
C ILE A 170 -10.27 13.79 12.12
N ALA A 171 -10.60 14.71 11.22
CA ALA A 171 -11.96 15.23 11.08
C ALA A 171 -12.96 14.09 10.78
N HIS A 172 -12.60 13.19 9.86
CA HIS A 172 -13.38 11.99 9.56
C HIS A 172 -13.62 11.12 10.81
N LEU A 173 -12.58 10.91 11.62
CA LEU A 173 -12.70 10.15 12.86
C LEU A 173 -13.55 10.87 13.92
N MET A 174 -13.43 12.21 14.04
CA MET A 174 -14.25 12.99 14.95
C MET A 174 -15.74 12.91 14.60
N GLU A 175 -16.07 12.95 13.31
CA GLU A 175 -17.44 12.76 12.84
C GLU A 175 -17.93 11.34 13.17
N LYS A 176 -17.16 10.31 12.80
CA LYS A 176 -17.50 8.91 13.02
C LYS A 176 -17.73 8.57 14.49
N HIS A 177 -16.94 9.14 15.40
CA HIS A 177 -16.95 8.80 16.83
C HIS A 177 -17.55 9.89 17.73
N SER A 178 -18.28 10.85 17.15
CA SER A 178 -18.96 11.92 17.92
C SER A 178 -18.00 12.75 18.80
N GLY A 179 -16.82 13.07 18.27
CA GLY A 179 -15.85 13.99 18.87
C GLY A 179 -14.63 13.34 19.50
N LYS A 180 -13.80 14.17 20.14
CA LYS A 180 -12.46 13.80 20.63
C LYS A 180 -12.44 12.63 21.61
N ALA A 181 -13.38 12.58 22.54
CA ALA A 181 -13.44 11.52 23.55
C ALA A 181 -13.75 10.16 22.92
N GLY A 182 -14.68 10.11 21.97
CA GLY A 182 -14.99 8.88 21.23
C GLY A 182 -13.83 8.41 20.37
N VAL A 183 -13.13 9.33 19.69
CA VAL A 183 -11.89 9.00 18.95
C VAL A 183 -10.83 8.42 19.87
N ALA A 184 -10.59 9.03 21.04
CA ALA A 184 -9.62 8.52 22.01
C ALA A 184 -9.96 7.09 22.47
N SER A 185 -11.23 6.83 22.80
CA SER A 185 -11.72 5.50 23.16
C SER A 185 -11.51 4.48 22.04
N ALA A 186 -11.84 4.84 20.79
CA ALA A 186 -11.64 3.95 19.65
C ALA A 186 -10.14 3.66 19.39
N LEU A 187 -9.28 4.67 19.52
CA LEU A 187 -7.84 4.51 19.39
C LEU A 187 -7.24 3.65 20.50
N GLU A 188 -7.74 3.75 21.74
CA GLU A 188 -7.33 2.89 22.85
C GLU A 188 -7.61 1.42 22.56
N GLU A 189 -8.81 1.10 22.08
CA GLU A 189 -9.20 -0.25 21.71
C GLU A 189 -8.31 -0.80 20.58
N VAL A 190 -8.16 -0.04 19.49
CA VAL A 190 -7.37 -0.47 18.33
C VAL A 190 -5.88 -0.59 18.69
N ALA A 191 -5.34 0.32 19.51
CA ALA A 191 -3.96 0.27 19.95
C ALA A 191 -3.67 -0.95 20.84
N LEU A 192 -4.62 -1.35 21.69
CA LEU A 192 -4.51 -2.58 22.47
C LEU A 192 -4.47 -3.80 21.55
N MET A 193 -5.40 -3.87 20.57
CA MET A 193 -5.47 -4.98 19.62
C MET A 193 -4.20 -5.07 18.76
N ALA A 194 -3.70 -3.94 18.28
CA ALA A 194 -2.51 -3.82 17.44
C ALA A 194 -1.18 -3.87 18.21
N GLU A 195 -1.22 -3.88 19.55
CA GLU A 195 -0.05 -3.88 20.44
C GLU A 195 0.83 -2.62 20.31
N ARG A 196 0.19 -1.44 20.26
CA ARG A 196 0.84 -0.13 19.99
C ARG A 196 0.58 0.96 21.05
N PRO A 197 0.89 0.70 22.33
CA PRO A 197 0.61 1.66 23.41
C PRO A 197 1.47 2.94 23.31
N ASN A 198 2.64 2.88 22.68
CA ASN A 198 3.54 4.05 22.57
C ASN A 198 3.03 5.06 21.55
N GLU A 199 2.53 4.59 20.41
CA GLU A 199 1.92 5.42 19.38
C GLU A 199 0.61 6.06 19.87
N LEU A 200 -0.20 5.29 20.59
CA LEU A 200 -1.38 5.82 21.26
C LEU A 200 -1.00 6.99 22.19
N ARG A 201 0.01 6.83 23.04
CA ARG A 201 0.45 7.89 23.96
C ARG A 201 0.83 9.18 23.21
N ARG A 202 1.50 9.07 22.06
CA ARG A 202 1.83 10.23 21.21
C ARG A 202 0.57 10.88 20.64
N LEU A 203 -0.38 10.09 20.14
CA LEU A 203 -1.64 10.60 19.59
C LEU A 203 -2.52 11.28 20.61
N ILE A 204 -2.67 10.71 21.81
CA ILE A 204 -3.44 11.35 22.89
C ILE A 204 -2.82 12.69 23.24
N GLY A 205 -1.49 12.77 23.33
CA GLY A 205 -0.79 14.04 23.51
C GLY A 205 -1.16 15.08 22.44
N LEU A 206 -1.26 14.67 21.17
CA LEU A 206 -1.61 15.54 20.06
C LEU A 206 -3.09 15.96 20.07
N LEU A 207 -4.03 15.03 20.28
CA LEU A 207 -5.48 15.29 20.27
C LEU A 207 -5.91 16.33 21.33
N TYR A 208 -5.22 16.34 22.47
CA TYR A 208 -5.53 17.20 23.61
C TYR A 208 -4.55 18.37 23.79
N SER A 209 -3.55 18.53 22.92
CA SER A 209 -2.67 19.72 22.96
C SER A 209 -3.34 20.92 22.28
N PRO A 210 -3.53 22.05 22.98
CA PRO A 210 -4.03 23.28 22.36
C PRO A 210 -2.98 23.89 21.42
N GLY A 211 -3.36 24.20 20.18
CA GLY A 211 -2.60 25.06 19.27
C GLY A 211 -1.44 24.43 18.49
N LYS A 212 -1.18 23.13 18.61
CA LYS A 212 -0.28 22.44 17.68
C LYS A 212 -1.08 21.88 16.51
N SER A 213 -0.98 22.55 15.36
CA SER A 213 -1.25 21.88 14.08
C SER A 213 -0.33 20.66 13.97
N PHE A 214 -0.83 19.56 13.39
CA PHE A 214 -0.06 18.35 13.11
C PHE A 214 1.12 18.58 12.14
N ALA A 215 1.30 19.81 11.64
CA ALA A 215 2.35 20.20 10.69
C ALA A 215 3.78 20.32 11.25
N ALA A 216 3.99 20.16 12.56
CA ALA A 216 5.26 20.54 13.20
C ALA A 216 5.91 19.46 14.08
N SER A 217 5.71 18.17 13.78
CA SER A 217 6.47 17.08 14.44
C SER A 217 7.10 16.12 13.46
#